data_AF-A0A812J0D9-F1
#
_entry.id   AF-A0A812J0D9-F1
#
_cell.length_a   1.000
_cell.length_b   1.000
_cell.length_c   1.000
_cell.angle_alpha   90.00
_cell.angle_beta   90.00
_cell.angle_gamma   90.00
#
_symmetry.space_group_name_H-M   'P 1'
#
loop_
_entity.id
_entity.type
_entity.pdbx_description
1 polymer ?
#
loop_
_entity_poly.entity_id
_entity_poly.type
_entity_poly.pdbx_seq_one_letter_code
_entity_poly.pdbx_strand_id
1 'polypeptide(L)'
;MSSVVTGGISPSVDHCISAESELHVSWSDGLQSQYPWSWLEQQMQPTTVERFLWRKGLSQFLPEIPYTSLNSRMGKLQLCSYLERYGLGIIRGVDVETGMVAEVGNQIGNVRVTNYGSIFDVQDKGAEATNLAFTSQRIRAHTDNPYRDPFPGVQMLHCLESAEEGGATMFIDGFRVAEELRIQDPEAFRMLAATSHPFEYRDPDEGVLLRATAPVIQLDQANAVQRITFNNRSAAALPASFPHLEEYYRAWAAFDFLANSDDYAVKLLMRPGDLAIWLNGRVMHGRESYRAGGRRHIQGAYLDQDEIHSSVMAALAEGVDISSFDVHKQAANICMDVLSSLPRTAEEDPFREALKLATAARRSGAQSDIILACLMHAASRPHTLEIWTQVARANFRQLLDVGETISPLARMGFATEVVAFAQKVEDGWRFDGLSREEQTNFLAIPEAETLLQCIRACRDGMASSTPDSFHGLLNEHFQQQSK
;
A
#
# COMPACT_ATOMS: atom_id res chain seq x y z
N MET A 1 -43.89 -32.03 -1.13
CA MET A 1 -43.11 -32.30 -2.36
C MET A 1 -43.20 -31.07 -3.25
N SER A 2 -42.22 -30.18 -3.21
CA SER A 2 -42.10 -29.11 -4.20
C SER A 2 -40.80 -29.35 -4.97
N SER A 3 -40.95 -29.77 -6.23
CA SER A 3 -39.83 -29.93 -7.16
C SER A 3 -39.30 -28.55 -7.53
N VAL A 4 -38.09 -28.23 -7.10
CA VAL A 4 -37.30 -27.17 -7.73
C VAL A 4 -36.83 -27.75 -9.06
N VAL A 5 -37.37 -27.22 -10.16
CA VAL A 5 -36.84 -27.48 -11.50
C VAL A 5 -35.48 -26.79 -11.58
N THR A 6 -34.43 -27.53 -11.27
CA THR A 6 -33.07 -27.11 -11.62
C THR A 6 -32.92 -27.35 -13.12
N GLY A 7 -32.61 -26.31 -13.88
CA GLY A 7 -31.94 -26.50 -15.18
C GLY A 7 -30.59 -27.13 -14.89
N GLY A 8 -30.57 -28.45 -14.74
CA GLY A 8 -29.49 -29.19 -14.10
C GLY A 8 -28.26 -29.25 -15.00
N ILE A 9 -27.14 -28.74 -14.50
CA ILE A 9 -25.81 -29.01 -15.03
C ILE A 9 -25.67 -30.54 -15.14
N SER A 10 -25.32 -31.04 -16.32
CA SER A 10 -25.07 -32.47 -16.57
C SER A 10 -23.56 -32.69 -16.72
N PRO A 11 -22.97 -33.64 -15.99
CA PRO A 11 -23.65 -34.53 -15.03
C PRO A 11 -23.96 -33.83 -13.69
N SER A 12 -25.07 -34.21 -13.05
CA SER A 12 -25.45 -33.75 -11.71
C SER A 12 -24.86 -34.66 -10.64
N VAL A 13 -24.72 -34.17 -9.40
CA VAL A 13 -24.32 -35.03 -8.27
C VAL A 13 -25.46 -36.01 -7.97
N ASP A 14 -25.18 -37.31 -8.08
CA ASP A 14 -26.08 -38.40 -7.71
C ASP A 14 -25.91 -38.77 -6.23
N HIS A 15 -24.65 -38.95 -5.80
CA HIS A 15 -24.32 -39.25 -4.41
C HIS A 15 -23.01 -38.59 -3.99
N CYS A 16 -22.90 -38.26 -2.70
CA CYS A 16 -21.70 -37.65 -2.13
C CYS A 16 -21.41 -38.27 -0.76
N ILE A 17 -20.19 -38.77 -0.57
CA ILE A 17 -19.74 -39.41 0.67
C ILE A 17 -18.53 -38.65 1.20
N SER A 18 -18.65 -38.14 2.42
CA SER A 18 -17.53 -37.59 3.18
C SER A 18 -16.77 -38.73 3.85
N ALA A 19 -15.50 -38.95 3.47
CA ALA A 19 -14.59 -39.85 4.16
C ALA A 19 -13.63 -39.04 5.09
N GLU A 20 -12.75 -39.71 5.83
CA GLU A 20 -11.84 -39.05 6.78
C GLU A 20 -10.83 -38.10 6.10
N SER A 21 -10.33 -38.44 4.90
CA SER A 21 -9.28 -37.66 4.21
C SER A 21 -9.72 -37.03 2.87
N GLU A 22 -10.91 -37.38 2.38
CA GLU A 22 -11.38 -36.97 1.06
C GLU A 22 -12.90 -36.99 0.91
N LEU A 23 -13.38 -36.32 -0.13
CA LEU A 23 -14.76 -36.28 -0.58
C LEU A 23 -14.93 -37.15 -1.82
N HIS A 24 -15.85 -38.12 -1.78
CA HIS A 24 -16.20 -38.95 -2.94
C HIS A 24 -17.51 -38.44 -3.55
N VAL A 25 -17.52 -38.17 -4.85
CA VAL A 25 -18.68 -37.69 -5.59
C VAL A 25 -18.99 -38.66 -6.72
N SER A 26 -20.21 -39.22 -6.69
CA SER A 26 -20.80 -39.98 -7.80
C SER A 26 -21.69 -39.06 -8.61
N TRP A 27 -21.50 -39.06 -9.91
CA TRP A 27 -22.22 -38.22 -10.86
C TRP A 27 -23.32 -39.02 -11.57
N SER A 28 -24.35 -38.33 -12.07
CA SER A 28 -25.54 -38.93 -12.69
C SER A 28 -25.27 -39.71 -13.98
N ASP A 29 -24.10 -39.52 -14.59
CA ASP A 29 -23.61 -40.26 -15.75
C ASP A 29 -22.77 -41.49 -15.36
N GLY A 30 -22.60 -41.74 -14.06
CA GLY A 30 -21.81 -42.84 -13.52
C GLY A 30 -20.33 -42.51 -13.29
N LEU A 31 -19.87 -41.30 -13.60
CA LEU A 31 -18.51 -40.89 -13.25
C LEU A 31 -18.34 -40.85 -11.73
N GLN A 32 -17.14 -41.18 -11.25
CA GLN A 32 -16.76 -41.03 -9.85
C GLN A 32 -15.56 -40.11 -9.73
N SER A 33 -15.60 -39.19 -8.78
CA SER A 33 -14.52 -38.24 -8.48
C SER A 33 -14.17 -38.27 -7.01
N GLN A 34 -12.89 -38.05 -6.71
CA GLN A 34 -12.35 -38.02 -5.36
C GLN A 34 -11.57 -36.71 -5.17
N TYR A 35 -11.86 -36.00 -4.09
CA TYR A 35 -11.24 -34.72 -3.77
C TYR A 35 -10.63 -34.78 -2.36
N PRO A 36 -9.30 -34.75 -2.22
CA PRO A 36 -8.66 -34.66 -0.91
C PRO A 36 -9.14 -33.42 -0.15
N TRP A 37 -9.42 -33.55 1.16
CA TRP A 37 -9.85 -32.41 1.98
C TRP A 37 -8.81 -31.30 1.98
N SER A 38 -7.53 -31.67 2.08
CA SER A 38 -6.42 -30.72 2.01
C SER A 38 -6.38 -29.93 0.71
N TRP A 39 -6.72 -30.56 -0.42
CA TRP A 39 -6.79 -29.88 -1.72
C TRP A 39 -7.98 -28.92 -1.76
N LEU A 40 -9.17 -29.34 -1.31
CA LEU A 40 -10.36 -28.48 -1.23
C LEU A 40 -10.13 -27.27 -0.32
N GLU A 41 -9.57 -27.48 0.87
CA GLU A 41 -9.19 -26.42 1.79
C GLU A 41 -8.21 -25.43 1.13
N GLN A 42 -7.21 -25.93 0.42
CA GLN A 42 -6.26 -25.10 -0.32
C GLN A 42 -6.96 -24.29 -1.44
N GLN A 43 -7.89 -24.87 -2.19
CA GLN A 43 -8.65 -24.16 -3.23
C GLN A 43 -9.59 -23.09 -2.65
N MET A 44 -10.04 -23.27 -1.41
CA MET A 44 -10.95 -22.34 -0.74
C MET A 44 -10.23 -21.18 -0.04
N GLN A 45 -8.90 -21.25 0.15
CA GLN A 45 -8.15 -20.16 0.75
C GLN A 45 -7.91 -19.05 -0.28
N PRO A 46 -8.48 -17.84 -0.09
CA PRO A 46 -8.22 -16.74 -0.99
C PRO A 46 -6.74 -16.35 -0.91
N THR A 47 -6.01 -16.56 -2.00
CA THR A 47 -4.63 -16.10 -2.10
C THR A 47 -4.67 -14.59 -2.33
N THR A 48 -4.49 -13.82 -1.26
CA THR A 48 -4.54 -12.36 -1.32
C THR A 48 -3.21 -11.78 -0.87
N VAL A 49 -2.71 -10.82 -1.65
CA VAL A 49 -1.58 -10.00 -1.24
C VAL A 49 -2.14 -8.83 -0.46
N GLU A 50 -1.71 -8.69 0.78
CA GLU A 50 -2.07 -7.52 1.59
C GLU A 50 -1.51 -6.24 0.95
N ARG A 51 -2.40 -5.30 0.63
CA ARG A 51 -2.05 -3.98 0.11
C ARG A 51 -1.78 -3.03 1.27
N PHE A 52 -0.63 -2.35 1.24
CA PHE A 52 -0.31 -1.30 2.21
C PHE A 52 -0.68 0.06 1.62
N LEU A 53 -1.67 0.74 2.21
CA LEU A 53 -2.08 2.09 1.78
C LEU A 53 -1.18 3.15 2.40
N TRP A 54 -0.62 4.04 1.57
CA TRP A 54 0.41 4.97 2.01
C TRP A 54 0.12 6.45 1.72
N ARG A 55 0.86 7.31 2.43
CA ARG A 55 0.92 8.77 2.29
C ARG A 55 2.38 9.17 2.01
N LYS A 56 2.74 10.46 2.13
CA LYS A 56 4.12 10.95 1.91
C LYS A 56 5.22 10.19 2.67
N GLY A 57 4.89 9.56 3.80
CA GLY A 57 5.82 8.79 4.64
C GLY A 57 6.53 7.63 3.93
N LEU A 58 5.96 7.07 2.85
CA LEU A 58 6.63 6.02 2.06
C LEU A 58 7.98 6.48 1.49
N SER A 59 8.19 7.79 1.33
CA SER A 59 9.48 8.35 0.91
C SER A 59 10.67 8.00 1.83
N GLN A 60 10.40 7.64 3.09
CA GLN A 60 11.44 7.20 4.03
C GLN A 60 11.91 5.77 3.77
N PHE A 61 11.04 4.95 3.16
CA PHE A 61 11.26 3.52 2.91
C PHE A 61 10.77 3.18 1.50
N LEU A 62 11.39 3.77 0.48
CA LEU A 62 10.96 3.53 -0.90
C LEU A 62 11.18 2.05 -1.28
N PRO A 63 10.23 1.44 -2.02
CA PRO A 63 10.38 0.10 -2.56
C PRO A 63 11.37 0.10 -3.72
N GLU A 64 12.66 -0.03 -3.41
CA GLU A 64 13.75 0.09 -4.40
C GLU A 64 14.50 -1.23 -4.62
N ILE A 65 14.89 -1.48 -5.87
CA ILE A 65 15.83 -2.55 -6.23
C ILE A 65 16.91 -2.01 -7.19
N PRO A 66 18.14 -2.57 -7.19
CA PRO A 66 19.10 -2.30 -8.25
C PRO A 66 18.68 -3.03 -9.54
N TYR A 67 18.97 -2.44 -10.70
CA TYR A 67 18.67 -3.02 -12.01
C TYR A 67 19.22 -4.45 -12.16
N THR A 68 20.42 -4.70 -11.63
CA THR A 68 21.06 -6.03 -11.65
C THR A 68 20.25 -7.13 -10.98
N SER A 69 19.35 -6.79 -10.05
CA SER A 69 18.48 -7.78 -9.38
C SER A 69 17.49 -8.45 -10.35
N LEU A 70 17.12 -7.77 -11.45
CA LEU A 70 16.20 -8.31 -12.45
C LEU A 70 16.77 -9.52 -13.21
N ASN A 71 18.09 -9.76 -13.12
CA ASN A 71 18.72 -10.97 -13.66
C ASN A 71 18.33 -12.25 -12.91
N SER A 72 17.61 -12.14 -11.78
CA SER A 72 17.20 -13.26 -10.95
C SER A 72 15.68 -13.33 -10.79
N ARG A 73 15.14 -14.56 -10.65
CA ARG A 73 13.72 -14.78 -10.34
C ARG A 73 13.29 -14.05 -9.06
N MET A 74 14.14 -14.04 -8.04
CA MET A 74 13.82 -13.39 -6.76
C MET A 74 13.83 -11.87 -6.83
N GLY A 75 14.75 -11.26 -7.57
CA GLY A 75 14.71 -9.81 -7.78
C GLY A 75 13.48 -9.36 -8.57
N LYS A 76 13.07 -10.14 -9.58
CA LYS A 76 11.80 -9.89 -10.29
C LYS A 76 10.60 -10.05 -9.37
N LEU A 77 10.55 -11.14 -8.59
CA LEU A 77 9.47 -11.36 -7.62
C LEU A 77 9.40 -10.27 -6.56
N GLN A 78 10.54 -9.78 -6.08
CA GLN A 78 10.61 -8.67 -5.13
C GLN A 78 9.97 -7.41 -5.72
N LEU A 79 10.30 -7.05 -6.97
CA LEU A 79 9.66 -5.93 -7.65
C LEU A 79 8.15 -6.13 -7.84
N CYS A 80 7.72 -7.31 -8.30
CA CYS A 80 6.30 -7.62 -8.45
C CYS A 80 5.56 -7.55 -7.11
N SER A 81 6.20 -8.00 -6.02
CA SER A 81 5.66 -7.91 -4.65
C SER A 81 5.55 -6.45 -4.18
N TYR A 82 6.47 -5.57 -4.57
CA TYR A 82 6.35 -4.13 -4.34
C TYR A 82 5.17 -3.51 -5.09
N LEU A 83 4.96 -3.91 -6.35
CA LEU A 83 3.83 -3.44 -7.14
C LEU A 83 2.50 -3.92 -6.57
N GLU A 84 2.36 -5.18 -6.14
CA GLU A 84 1.13 -5.66 -5.51
C GLU A 84 0.88 -4.99 -4.14
N ARG A 85 1.93 -4.88 -3.29
CA ARG A 85 1.80 -4.34 -1.92
C ARG A 85 1.63 -2.83 -1.90
N TYR A 86 2.51 -2.08 -2.58
CA TYR A 86 2.55 -0.61 -2.54
C TYR A 86 2.03 0.03 -3.82
N GLY A 87 1.91 -0.69 -4.93
CA GLY A 87 1.55 -0.09 -6.23
C GLY A 87 2.69 0.66 -6.90
N LEU A 88 3.88 0.72 -6.30
CA LEU A 88 5.04 1.51 -6.74
C LEU A 88 6.32 0.71 -6.52
N GLY A 89 7.27 0.81 -7.44
CA GLY A 89 8.63 0.29 -7.33
C GLY A 89 9.63 1.19 -8.06
N ILE A 90 10.84 1.30 -7.53
CA ILE A 90 11.94 2.07 -8.11
C ILE A 90 13.09 1.13 -8.46
N ILE A 91 13.59 1.24 -9.69
CA ILE A 91 14.72 0.47 -10.19
C ILE A 91 15.89 1.43 -10.39
N ARG A 92 16.99 1.17 -9.69
CA ARG A 92 18.17 2.04 -9.65
C ARG A 92 19.27 1.51 -10.57
N GLY A 93 19.95 2.40 -11.29
CA GLY A 93 21.13 2.07 -12.10
C GLY A 93 20.80 1.30 -13.38
N VAL A 94 19.68 1.65 -14.03
CA VAL A 94 19.40 1.27 -15.41
C VAL A 94 20.33 2.06 -16.34
N ASP A 95 20.79 1.44 -17.42
CA ASP A 95 21.66 2.12 -18.39
C ASP A 95 20.96 3.33 -19.02
N VAL A 96 21.69 4.44 -19.17
CA VAL A 96 21.15 5.72 -19.65
C VAL A 96 21.11 5.75 -21.17
N GLU A 97 20.31 4.85 -21.75
CA GLU A 97 20.19 4.67 -23.19
C GLU A 97 18.72 4.64 -23.62
N THR A 98 18.44 5.19 -24.81
CA THR A 98 17.08 5.17 -25.39
C THR A 98 16.62 3.73 -25.62
N GLY A 99 15.43 3.41 -25.12
CA GLY A 99 14.81 2.09 -25.30
C GLY A 99 14.90 1.19 -24.06
N MET A 100 15.75 1.53 -23.09
CA MET A 100 15.92 0.73 -21.87
C MET A 100 14.61 0.57 -21.07
N VAL A 101 13.71 1.55 -21.11
CA VAL A 101 12.39 1.43 -20.47
C VAL A 101 11.58 0.25 -21.02
N ALA A 102 11.65 -0.02 -22.32
CA ALA A 102 10.97 -1.14 -22.95
C ALA A 102 11.72 -2.45 -22.73
N GLU A 103 13.05 -2.44 -22.71
CA GLU A 103 13.84 -3.61 -22.37
C GLU A 103 13.56 -4.09 -20.94
N VAL A 104 13.63 -3.18 -19.96
CA VAL A 104 13.26 -3.47 -18.57
C VAL A 104 11.80 -3.93 -18.48
N GLY A 105 10.90 -3.27 -19.21
CA GLY A 105 9.48 -3.67 -19.27
C GLY A 105 9.32 -5.13 -19.73
N ASN A 106 10.00 -5.51 -20.81
CA ASN A 106 9.95 -6.88 -21.35
C ASN A 106 10.67 -7.93 -20.48
N GLN A 107 11.49 -7.52 -19.50
CA GLN A 107 12.02 -8.45 -18.49
C GLN A 107 11.00 -8.78 -17.39
N ILE A 108 9.99 -7.92 -17.19
CA ILE A 108 8.97 -8.02 -16.13
C ILE A 108 7.66 -8.58 -16.68
N GLY A 109 7.21 -8.08 -17.83
CA GLY A 109 5.98 -8.49 -18.50
C GLY A 109 6.05 -8.17 -19.99
N ASN A 110 4.93 -7.74 -20.60
CA ASN A 110 4.90 -7.38 -22.02
C ASN A 110 4.65 -5.88 -22.20
N VAL A 111 5.50 -5.22 -22.97
CA VAL A 111 5.30 -3.80 -23.32
C VAL A 111 4.09 -3.66 -24.25
N ARG A 112 3.13 -2.85 -23.81
CA ARG A 112 1.91 -2.52 -24.56
C ARG A 112 2.20 -1.43 -25.59
N VAL A 113 2.09 -1.80 -26.86
CA VAL A 113 2.16 -0.83 -27.97
C VAL A 113 0.89 0.00 -28.02
N THR A 114 1.03 1.32 -28.11
CA THR A 114 -0.07 2.28 -28.28
C THR A 114 0.12 3.12 -29.54
N ASN A 115 -0.79 4.07 -29.82
CA ASN A 115 -0.54 5.07 -30.87
C ASN A 115 0.63 6.01 -30.54
N TYR A 116 1.16 5.99 -29.31
CA TYR A 116 2.42 6.67 -28.98
C TYR A 116 3.66 5.81 -29.27
N GLY A 117 3.48 4.56 -29.73
CA GLY A 117 4.54 3.57 -29.91
C GLY A 117 4.65 2.60 -28.73
N SER A 118 5.72 1.80 -28.72
CA SER A 118 6.14 0.96 -27.58
C SER A 118 6.81 1.78 -26.46
N ILE A 119 7.32 2.95 -26.82
CA ILE A 119 7.98 3.92 -25.95
C ILE A 119 7.51 5.32 -26.34
N PHE A 120 7.57 6.28 -25.42
CA PHE A 120 7.30 7.68 -25.71
C PHE A 120 8.26 8.60 -24.94
N ASP A 121 8.68 9.70 -25.58
CA ASP A 121 9.61 10.67 -25.00
C ASP A 121 8.87 11.84 -24.34
N VAL A 122 9.21 12.12 -23.10
CA VAL A 122 8.73 13.28 -22.33
C VAL A 122 9.87 14.28 -22.18
N GLN A 123 9.92 15.21 -23.14
CA GLN A 123 10.88 16.32 -23.22
C GLN A 123 10.13 17.66 -23.33
N ASP A 124 10.75 18.74 -22.88
CA ASP A 124 10.21 20.10 -23.14
C ASP A 124 10.32 20.40 -24.63
N LYS A 125 9.19 20.42 -25.34
CA LYS A 125 9.15 20.74 -26.77
C LYS A 125 8.97 22.25 -27.02
N GLY A 126 9.06 23.07 -25.97
CA GLY A 126 8.92 24.53 -26.07
C GLY A 126 7.58 24.94 -26.68
N ALA A 127 7.61 25.82 -27.67
CA ALA A 127 6.41 26.39 -28.30
C ALA A 127 5.58 25.39 -29.13
N GLU A 128 6.11 24.19 -29.42
CA GLU A 128 5.44 23.17 -30.24
C GLU A 128 4.74 22.08 -29.40
N ALA A 129 4.67 22.25 -28.08
CA ALA A 129 4.05 21.28 -27.18
C ALA A 129 2.51 21.21 -27.37
N THR A 130 2.01 20.12 -27.95
CA THR A 130 0.56 19.82 -28.05
C THR A 130 -0.02 19.17 -26.79
N ASN A 131 0.83 18.73 -25.86
CA ASN A 131 0.45 18.12 -24.59
C ASN A 131 1.21 18.78 -23.43
N LEU A 132 0.52 19.05 -22.31
CA LEU A 132 1.09 19.64 -21.10
C LEU A 132 2.30 18.83 -20.57
N ALA A 133 2.34 17.52 -20.82
CA ALA A 133 3.48 16.66 -20.53
C ALA A 133 4.81 17.20 -21.10
N PHE A 134 4.75 17.88 -22.25
CA PHE A 134 5.88 18.44 -22.97
C PHE A 134 6.17 19.92 -22.64
N THR A 135 5.63 20.42 -21.52
CA THR A 135 5.88 21.79 -21.02
C THR A 135 6.61 21.76 -19.68
N SER A 136 7.01 22.93 -19.16
CA SER A 136 7.63 23.09 -17.84
C SER A 136 6.66 23.26 -16.65
N GLN A 137 5.35 23.31 -16.93
CA GLN A 137 4.32 23.59 -15.91
C GLN A 137 4.09 22.41 -14.96
N ARG A 138 3.52 22.66 -13.77
CA ARG A 138 3.11 21.58 -12.86
C ARG A 138 2.06 20.69 -13.54
N ILE A 139 2.26 19.37 -13.44
CA ILE A 139 1.27 18.37 -13.84
C ILE A 139 0.62 17.85 -12.56
N ARG A 140 -0.70 18.05 -12.45
CA ARG A 140 -1.51 17.57 -11.33
C ARG A 140 -1.60 16.04 -11.32
N ALA A 141 -1.95 15.47 -10.18
CA ALA A 141 -2.17 14.03 -10.03
C ALA A 141 -3.19 13.50 -11.05
N HIS A 142 -2.83 12.44 -11.77
CA HIS A 142 -3.69 11.77 -12.74
C HIS A 142 -3.29 10.30 -12.94
N THR A 143 -4.21 9.52 -13.50
CA THR A 143 -3.91 8.22 -14.13
C THR A 143 -3.89 8.40 -15.65
N ASP A 144 -3.02 7.64 -16.31
CA ASP A 144 -2.82 7.78 -17.73
C ASP A 144 -3.80 6.94 -18.55
N ASN A 145 -4.20 7.50 -19.69
CA ASN A 145 -4.98 6.82 -20.72
C ASN A 145 -6.34 6.26 -20.24
N PRO A 146 -7.15 7.00 -19.44
CA PRO A 146 -8.47 6.52 -18.99
C PRO A 146 -9.50 6.37 -20.12
N TYR A 147 -9.18 6.90 -21.30
CA TYR A 147 -9.95 6.76 -22.54
C TYR A 147 -9.69 5.44 -23.29
N ARG A 148 -8.90 4.52 -22.73
CA ARG A 148 -8.66 3.19 -23.31
C ARG A 148 -9.39 2.10 -22.53
N ASP A 149 -9.96 1.16 -23.26
CA ASP A 149 -10.47 -0.11 -22.75
C ASP A 149 -9.93 -1.25 -23.64
N PRO A 150 -9.04 -2.12 -23.13
CA PRO A 150 -8.57 -2.20 -21.75
C PRO A 150 -7.67 -1.04 -21.33
N PHE A 151 -7.84 -0.64 -20.07
CA PHE A 151 -7.04 0.40 -19.38
C PHE A 151 -5.59 -0.09 -19.16
N PRO A 152 -4.55 0.70 -19.45
CA PRO A 152 -3.16 0.28 -19.24
C PRO A 152 -2.88 0.06 -17.75
N GLY A 153 -2.55 -1.18 -17.38
CA GLY A 153 -2.42 -1.59 -15.97
C GLY A 153 -1.19 -1.02 -15.27
N VAL A 154 -0.09 -0.87 -16.00
CA VAL A 154 1.22 -0.47 -15.46
C VAL A 154 1.82 0.64 -16.31
N GLN A 155 2.49 1.58 -15.66
CA GLN A 155 3.26 2.61 -16.33
C GLN A 155 4.69 2.64 -15.80
N MET A 156 5.63 2.95 -16.69
CA MET A 156 7.04 3.10 -16.41
C MET A 156 7.54 4.43 -16.91
N LEU A 157 8.47 5.05 -16.16
CA LEU A 157 9.23 6.22 -16.58
C LEU A 157 10.71 6.00 -16.26
N HIS A 158 11.57 6.13 -17.26
CA HIS A 158 13.02 6.02 -17.14
C HIS A 158 13.65 7.39 -17.36
N CYS A 159 14.49 7.81 -16.43
CA CYS A 159 15.18 9.10 -16.51
C CYS A 159 16.47 8.97 -17.31
N LEU A 160 16.53 9.65 -18.45
CA LEU A 160 17.73 9.75 -19.29
C LEU A 160 18.50 11.04 -18.96
N GLU A 161 17.79 12.14 -18.76
CA GLU A 161 18.35 13.42 -18.34
C GLU A 161 17.40 14.11 -17.34
N SER A 162 17.92 14.44 -16.16
CA SER A 162 17.16 15.14 -15.12
C SER A 162 17.12 16.64 -15.37
N ALA A 163 16.03 17.30 -14.98
CA ALA A 163 15.98 18.76 -14.96
C ALA A 163 17.01 19.33 -13.95
N GLU A 164 17.58 20.50 -14.27
CA GLU A 164 18.54 21.19 -13.39
C GLU A 164 17.91 21.64 -12.07
N GLU A 165 16.66 22.12 -12.11
CA GLU A 165 15.93 22.63 -10.94
C GLU A 165 14.45 22.26 -11.01
N GLY A 166 13.93 21.64 -9.94
CA GLY A 166 12.53 21.22 -9.81
C GLY A 166 12.21 19.94 -10.59
N GLY A 167 10.94 19.78 -10.98
CA GLY A 167 10.54 18.68 -11.87
C GLY A 167 10.48 17.30 -11.22
N ALA A 168 10.41 17.25 -9.88
CA ALA A 168 10.22 16.01 -9.14
C ALA A 168 8.93 15.31 -9.61
N THR A 169 9.04 14.01 -9.84
CA THR A 169 7.87 13.16 -10.11
C THR A 169 7.12 12.98 -8.80
N MET A 170 5.80 13.14 -8.83
CA MET A 170 4.94 12.95 -7.67
C MET A 170 4.17 11.64 -7.85
N PHE A 171 4.16 10.80 -6.82
CA PHE A 171 3.34 9.59 -6.75
C PHE A 171 2.35 9.70 -5.60
N ILE A 172 1.09 9.33 -5.85
CA ILE A 172 -0.01 9.44 -4.91
C ILE A 172 -0.79 8.13 -4.91
N ASP A 173 -0.90 7.47 -3.75
CA ASP A 173 -1.75 6.29 -3.61
C ASP A 173 -3.23 6.69 -3.72
N GLY A 174 -3.81 6.47 -4.90
CA GLY A 174 -5.19 6.81 -5.18
C GLY A 174 -6.17 5.99 -4.35
N PHE A 175 -5.79 4.80 -3.90
CA PHE A 175 -6.61 4.02 -2.98
C PHE A 175 -6.62 4.68 -1.60
N ARG A 176 -5.48 5.15 -1.09
CA ARG A 176 -5.43 5.90 0.18
C ARG A 176 -6.27 7.19 0.12
N VAL A 177 -6.22 7.91 -1.01
CA VAL A 177 -7.02 9.13 -1.24
C VAL A 177 -8.51 8.80 -1.29
N ALA A 178 -8.90 7.74 -1.99
CA ALA A 178 -10.29 7.29 -2.06
C ALA A 178 -10.83 6.87 -0.68
N GLU A 179 -10.04 6.15 0.11
CA GLU A 179 -10.41 5.79 1.49
C GLU A 179 -10.50 7.02 2.40
N GLU A 180 -9.63 8.02 2.21
CA GLU A 180 -9.76 9.28 2.93
C GLU A 180 -11.08 9.98 2.58
N LEU A 181 -11.40 10.08 1.28
CA LEU A 181 -12.65 10.68 0.84
C LEU A 181 -13.85 9.91 1.40
N ARG A 182 -13.78 8.58 1.45
CA ARG A 182 -14.83 7.73 2.05
C ARG A 182 -15.11 8.11 3.51
N ILE A 183 -14.09 8.49 4.27
CA ILE A 183 -14.21 8.91 5.67
C ILE A 183 -14.68 10.37 5.78
N GLN A 184 -14.06 11.29 5.03
CA GLN A 184 -14.28 12.73 5.16
C GLN A 184 -15.59 13.21 4.50
N ASP A 185 -15.94 12.62 3.36
CA ASP A 185 -17.14 12.95 2.58
C ASP A 185 -17.70 11.69 1.91
N PRO A 186 -18.46 10.86 2.66
CA PRO A 186 -19.03 9.61 2.15
C PRO A 186 -19.99 9.82 0.95
N GLU A 187 -20.60 11.00 0.83
CA GLU A 187 -21.45 11.34 -0.31
C GLU A 187 -20.65 11.59 -1.57
N ALA A 188 -19.56 12.36 -1.49
CA ALA A 188 -18.63 12.53 -2.60
C ALA A 188 -18.01 11.19 -3.04
N PHE A 189 -17.63 10.35 -2.08
CA PHE A 189 -17.14 9.01 -2.38
C PHE A 189 -18.16 8.19 -3.18
N ARG A 190 -19.42 8.11 -2.71
CA ARG A 190 -20.50 7.39 -3.40
C ARG A 190 -20.77 7.97 -4.79
N MET A 191 -20.77 9.30 -4.93
CA MET A 191 -20.96 9.98 -6.20
C MET A 191 -19.89 9.58 -7.22
N LEU A 192 -18.62 9.61 -6.81
CA LEU A 192 -17.49 9.23 -7.69
C LEU A 192 -17.39 7.74 -7.98
N ALA A 193 -17.98 6.90 -7.12
CA ALA A 193 -18.03 5.45 -7.33
C ALA A 193 -19.22 5.00 -8.19
N ALA A 194 -20.36 5.67 -8.08
CA ALA A 194 -21.58 5.31 -8.79
C ALA A 194 -21.69 5.93 -10.19
N THR A 195 -21.08 7.09 -10.41
CA THR A 195 -21.19 7.82 -11.68
C THR A 195 -20.07 7.44 -12.64
N SER A 196 -20.43 6.81 -13.75
CA SER A 196 -19.50 6.47 -14.84
C SER A 196 -19.21 7.71 -15.69
N HIS A 197 -17.94 8.13 -15.74
CA HIS A 197 -17.49 9.33 -16.44
C HIS A 197 -16.88 8.99 -17.80
N PRO A 198 -17.26 9.68 -18.89
CA PRO A 198 -16.67 9.47 -20.20
C PRO A 198 -15.30 10.14 -20.31
N PHE A 199 -14.33 9.44 -20.88
CA PHE A 199 -13.02 9.97 -21.22
C PHE A 199 -12.78 9.90 -22.73
N GLU A 200 -12.16 10.92 -23.30
CA GLU A 200 -11.85 11.01 -24.73
C GLU A 200 -10.41 11.48 -24.97
N TYR A 201 -9.75 10.84 -25.94
CA TYR A 201 -8.55 11.36 -26.59
C TYR A 201 -8.78 11.43 -28.10
N ARG A 202 -8.38 12.54 -28.72
CA ARG A 202 -8.54 12.76 -30.15
C ARG A 202 -7.25 13.33 -30.72
N ASP A 203 -6.80 12.74 -31.81
CA ASP A 203 -5.69 13.20 -32.64
C ASP A 203 -6.13 13.16 -34.10
N PRO A 204 -6.65 14.26 -34.66
CA PRO A 204 -7.18 14.29 -36.02
C PRO A 204 -6.11 14.05 -37.09
N ASP A 205 -4.87 14.47 -36.85
CA ASP A 205 -3.77 14.39 -37.81
C ASP A 205 -3.35 12.93 -38.03
N GLU A 206 -3.37 12.13 -36.96
CA GLU A 206 -3.13 10.68 -36.98
C GLU A 206 -4.42 9.84 -37.14
N GLY A 207 -5.59 10.49 -37.26
CA GLY A 207 -6.89 9.81 -37.39
C GLY A 207 -7.32 9.00 -36.16
N VAL A 208 -6.84 9.36 -34.96
CA VAL A 208 -7.11 8.63 -33.71
C VAL A 208 -8.28 9.25 -32.95
N LEU A 209 -9.23 8.41 -32.53
CA LEU A 209 -10.28 8.74 -31.56
C LEU A 209 -10.44 7.57 -30.59
N LEU A 210 -10.12 7.81 -29.33
CA LEU A 210 -10.23 6.82 -28.25
C LEU A 210 -11.25 7.30 -27.23
N ARG A 211 -12.14 6.39 -26.80
CA ARG A 211 -13.16 6.65 -25.80
C ARG A 211 -13.32 5.45 -24.89
N ALA A 212 -13.47 5.73 -23.60
CA ALA A 212 -13.91 4.75 -22.61
C ALA A 212 -14.69 5.48 -21.52
N THR A 213 -15.49 4.74 -20.77
CA THR A 213 -16.28 5.29 -19.67
C THR A 213 -16.01 4.45 -18.42
N ALA A 214 -15.69 5.11 -17.31
CA ALA A 214 -15.45 4.45 -16.04
C ALA A 214 -15.76 5.40 -14.88
N PRO A 215 -16.15 4.89 -13.70
CA PRO A 215 -16.19 5.71 -12.49
C PRO A 215 -14.78 6.16 -12.10
N VAL A 216 -14.71 7.28 -11.38
CA VAL A 216 -13.42 7.76 -10.83
C VAL A 216 -12.89 6.76 -9.81
N ILE A 217 -13.79 6.19 -8.99
CA ILE A 217 -13.48 5.18 -7.98
C ILE A 217 -14.22 3.89 -8.34
N GLN A 218 -13.53 2.91 -8.91
CA GLN A 218 -14.11 1.60 -9.14
C GLN A 218 -13.97 0.72 -7.91
N LEU A 219 -15.06 0.04 -7.55
CA LEU A 219 -15.11 -0.92 -6.44
C LEU A 219 -15.17 -2.35 -6.95
N ASP A 220 -14.62 -3.28 -6.17
CA ASP A 220 -14.86 -4.71 -6.38
C ASP A 220 -16.16 -5.18 -5.71
N GLN A 221 -16.43 -6.50 -5.78
CA GLN A 221 -17.63 -7.11 -5.20
C GLN A 221 -17.69 -7.01 -3.67
N ALA A 222 -16.55 -6.78 -3.00
CA ALA A 222 -16.45 -6.59 -1.56
C ALA A 222 -16.50 -5.10 -1.15
N ASN A 223 -16.80 -4.20 -2.09
CA ASN A 223 -16.74 -2.74 -1.92
C ASN A 223 -15.34 -2.18 -1.61
N ALA A 224 -14.28 -2.95 -1.84
CA ALA A 224 -12.92 -2.44 -1.75
C ALA A 224 -12.56 -1.65 -3.02
N VAL A 225 -11.73 -0.63 -2.89
CA VAL A 225 -11.26 0.14 -4.04
C VAL A 225 -10.40 -0.76 -4.93
N GLN A 226 -10.82 -0.88 -6.19
CA GLN A 226 -10.19 -1.74 -7.19
C GLN A 226 -9.37 -0.94 -8.21
N ARG A 227 -9.84 0.25 -8.61
CA ARG A 227 -9.17 1.08 -9.61
C ARG A 227 -9.55 2.56 -9.46
N ILE A 228 -8.60 3.44 -9.71
CA ILE A 228 -8.79 4.88 -9.86
C ILE A 228 -8.66 5.26 -11.33
N THR A 229 -9.66 5.97 -11.85
CA THR A 229 -9.67 6.47 -13.22
C THR A 229 -9.85 7.99 -13.19
N PHE A 230 -8.75 8.73 -13.20
CA PHE A 230 -8.78 10.16 -12.89
C PHE A 230 -7.81 10.95 -13.78
N ASN A 231 -8.34 11.64 -14.78
CA ASN A 231 -7.55 12.53 -15.63
C ASN A 231 -8.41 13.69 -16.13
N ASN A 232 -8.13 14.90 -15.63
CA ASN A 232 -8.89 16.09 -15.98
C ASN A 232 -8.72 16.52 -17.45
N ARG A 233 -7.60 16.16 -18.09
CA ARG A 233 -7.28 16.59 -19.47
C ARG A 233 -8.04 15.80 -20.52
N SER A 234 -8.41 14.56 -20.21
CA SER A 234 -9.19 13.69 -21.08
C SER A 234 -10.61 13.48 -20.60
N ALA A 235 -11.05 14.19 -19.56
CA ALA A 235 -12.44 14.18 -19.08
C ALA A 235 -13.35 14.75 -20.17
N ALA A 236 -14.28 13.94 -20.68
CA ALA A 236 -15.26 14.37 -21.66
C ALA A 236 -16.54 14.87 -20.98
N ALA A 237 -17.46 15.44 -21.76
CA ALA A 237 -18.72 15.93 -21.21
C ALA A 237 -19.54 14.79 -20.59
N LEU A 238 -19.79 14.86 -19.28
CA LEU A 238 -20.64 13.93 -18.55
C LEU A 238 -22.13 14.20 -18.90
N PRO A 239 -22.87 13.26 -19.52
CA PRO A 239 -24.28 13.46 -19.85
C PRO A 239 -25.17 13.22 -18.63
N ALA A 240 -25.50 14.29 -17.88
CA ALA A 240 -26.38 14.23 -16.72
C ALA A 240 -27.20 15.52 -16.53
N SER A 241 -28.17 15.49 -15.62
CA SER A 241 -28.96 16.68 -15.23
C SER A 241 -28.08 17.70 -14.50
N PHE A 242 -28.42 18.99 -14.58
CA PHE A 242 -27.64 20.05 -13.94
C PHE A 242 -27.43 19.82 -12.42
N PRO A 243 -28.45 19.46 -11.61
CA PRO A 243 -28.24 19.16 -10.19
C PRO A 243 -27.23 18.02 -9.95
N HIS A 244 -27.30 16.96 -10.76
CA HIS A 244 -26.34 15.85 -10.66
C HIS A 244 -24.92 16.27 -11.03
N LEU A 245 -24.77 17.11 -12.06
CA LEU A 245 -23.46 17.66 -12.45
C LEU A 245 -22.84 18.50 -11.34
N GLU A 246 -23.64 19.33 -10.65
CA GLU A 246 -23.16 20.15 -9.54
C GLU A 246 -22.61 19.29 -8.39
N GLU A 247 -23.36 18.28 -7.96
CA GLU A 247 -22.92 17.33 -6.93
C GLU A 247 -21.70 16.53 -7.38
N TYR A 248 -21.66 16.09 -8.64
CA TYR A 248 -20.55 15.34 -9.21
C TYR A 248 -19.25 16.17 -9.25
N TYR A 249 -19.29 17.40 -9.73
CA TYR A 249 -18.11 18.24 -9.80
C TYR A 249 -17.65 18.73 -8.42
N ARG A 250 -18.56 18.88 -7.44
CA ARG A 250 -18.20 19.07 -6.03
C ARG A 250 -17.39 17.88 -5.52
N ALA A 251 -17.85 16.66 -5.79
CA ALA A 251 -17.15 15.44 -5.40
C ALA A 251 -15.79 15.28 -6.11
N TRP A 252 -15.73 15.56 -7.42
CA TRP A 252 -14.50 15.58 -8.19
C TRP A 252 -13.48 16.56 -7.61
N ALA A 253 -13.92 17.79 -7.26
CA ALA A 253 -13.05 18.80 -6.67
C ALA A 253 -12.51 18.38 -5.29
N ALA A 254 -13.32 17.70 -4.47
CA ALA A 254 -12.86 17.17 -3.18
C ALA A 254 -11.78 16.09 -3.36
N PHE A 255 -11.97 15.16 -4.31
CA PHE A 255 -10.97 14.15 -4.64
C PHE A 255 -9.69 14.78 -5.22
N ASP A 256 -9.81 15.72 -6.15
CA ASP A 256 -8.71 16.47 -6.75
C ASP A 256 -7.89 17.25 -5.69
N PHE A 257 -8.57 17.84 -4.70
CA PHE A 257 -7.95 18.54 -3.60
C PHE A 257 -7.09 17.59 -2.74
N LEU A 258 -7.64 16.46 -2.31
CA LEU A 258 -6.90 15.45 -1.54
C LEU A 258 -5.73 14.88 -2.36
N ALA A 259 -5.96 14.53 -3.62
CA ALA A 259 -4.95 13.95 -4.52
C ALA A 259 -3.77 14.89 -4.80
N ASN A 260 -3.92 16.20 -4.66
CA ASN A 260 -2.86 17.19 -4.88
C ASN A 260 -2.31 17.81 -3.59
N SER A 261 -2.71 17.31 -2.41
CA SER A 261 -2.16 17.71 -1.13
C SER A 261 -0.75 17.11 -0.90
N ASP A 262 0.15 17.92 -0.35
CA ASP A 262 1.52 17.52 -0.01
C ASP A 262 1.57 16.40 1.04
N ASP A 263 0.49 16.16 1.80
CA ASP A 263 0.42 15.07 2.78
C ASP A 263 0.35 13.68 2.14
N TYR A 264 -0.11 13.59 0.89
CA TYR A 264 -0.27 12.32 0.18
C TYR A 264 0.86 12.04 -0.82
N ALA A 265 1.55 13.08 -1.29
CA ALA A 265 2.52 12.95 -2.35
C ALA A 265 3.88 12.42 -1.85
N VAL A 266 4.32 11.31 -2.44
CA VAL A 266 5.74 10.93 -2.47
C VAL A 266 6.39 11.68 -3.63
N LYS A 267 7.33 12.57 -3.32
CA LYS A 267 8.06 13.37 -4.31
C LYS A 267 9.43 12.74 -4.55
N LEU A 268 9.71 12.36 -5.79
CA LEU A 268 10.96 11.74 -6.20
C LEU A 268 11.63 12.57 -7.30
N LEU A 269 12.79 13.13 -7.00
CA LEU A 269 13.66 13.71 -8.01
C LEU A 269 14.46 12.58 -8.67
N MET A 270 14.05 12.17 -9.87
CA MET A 270 14.68 11.07 -10.61
C MET A 270 16.01 11.53 -11.22
N ARG A 271 17.07 10.78 -10.96
CA ARG A 271 18.40 10.93 -11.54
C ARG A 271 18.53 10.07 -12.81
N PRO A 272 19.45 10.39 -13.73
CA PRO A 272 19.74 9.52 -14.86
C PRO A 272 20.00 8.07 -14.41
N GLY A 273 19.31 7.11 -15.05
CA GLY A 273 19.34 5.69 -14.71
C GLY A 273 18.34 5.26 -13.63
N ASP A 274 17.56 6.18 -13.07
CA ASP A 274 16.40 5.83 -12.26
C ASP A 274 15.21 5.49 -13.15
N LEU A 275 14.55 4.38 -12.84
CA LEU A 275 13.29 3.98 -13.45
C LEU A 275 12.22 3.80 -12.38
N ALA A 276 11.10 4.50 -12.52
CA ALA A 276 9.92 4.29 -11.68
C ALA A 276 8.91 3.43 -12.44
N ILE A 277 8.33 2.45 -11.76
CA ILE A 277 7.27 1.57 -12.26
C ILE A 277 6.13 1.53 -11.25
N TRP A 278 4.89 1.64 -11.71
CA TRP A 278 3.73 1.64 -10.83
C TRP A 278 2.48 1.08 -11.49
N LEU A 279 1.53 0.65 -10.66
CA LEU A 279 0.20 0.25 -11.08
C LEU A 279 -0.62 1.52 -11.39
N ASN A 280 -0.79 1.83 -12.67
CA ASN A 280 -1.45 3.06 -13.16
C ASN A 280 -2.92 3.15 -12.72
N GLY A 281 -3.56 2.01 -12.43
CA GLY A 281 -4.91 1.96 -11.88
C GLY A 281 -4.99 2.20 -10.37
N ARG A 282 -3.87 2.30 -9.66
CA ARG A 282 -3.81 2.53 -8.21
C ARG A 282 -3.09 3.83 -7.88
N VAL A 283 -1.87 3.97 -8.38
CA VAL A 283 -0.99 5.11 -8.10
C VAL A 283 -1.20 6.16 -9.17
N MET A 284 -1.75 7.30 -8.76
CA MET A 284 -1.77 8.51 -9.59
C MET A 284 -0.38 9.11 -9.60
N HIS A 285 -0.04 9.79 -10.69
CA HIS A 285 1.23 10.46 -10.81
C HIS A 285 1.08 11.90 -11.30
N GLY A 286 2.11 12.70 -11.06
CA GLY A 286 2.18 14.09 -11.47
C GLY A 286 3.63 14.54 -11.51
N ARG A 287 3.84 15.84 -11.71
CA ARG A 287 5.17 16.44 -11.76
C ARG A 287 5.14 17.85 -11.21
N GLU A 288 6.11 18.21 -10.38
CA GLU A 288 6.32 19.60 -10.02
C GLU A 288 6.72 20.44 -11.24
N SER A 289 6.55 21.76 -11.16
CA SER A 289 7.12 22.66 -12.16
C SER A 289 8.65 22.57 -12.15
N TYR A 290 9.28 22.88 -13.28
CA TYR A 290 10.73 23.00 -13.38
C TYR A 290 11.12 24.22 -14.20
N ARG A 291 12.39 24.59 -14.13
CA ARG A 291 12.92 25.71 -14.90
C ARG A 291 12.88 25.41 -16.41
N ALA A 292 12.17 26.25 -17.15
CA ALA A 292 12.08 26.13 -18.61
C ALA A 292 13.44 26.38 -19.29
N GLY A 293 13.66 25.76 -20.45
CA GLY A 293 14.89 25.91 -21.24
C GLY A 293 16.08 25.08 -20.76
N GLY A 294 15.90 24.29 -19.70
CA GLY A 294 16.85 23.25 -19.28
C GLY A 294 16.61 21.93 -20.01
N ARG A 295 17.62 21.07 -20.02
CA ARG A 295 17.51 19.72 -20.59
C ARG A 295 16.79 18.78 -19.61
N ARG A 296 15.77 18.07 -20.09
CA ARG A 296 15.04 17.04 -19.33
C ARG A 296 14.52 16.01 -20.32
N HIS A 297 14.87 14.74 -20.11
CA HIS A 297 14.45 13.64 -20.97
C HIS A 297 14.07 12.45 -20.11
N ILE A 298 12.77 12.14 -20.09
CA ILE A 298 12.22 10.92 -19.51
C ILE A 298 11.60 10.11 -20.64
N GLN A 299 11.83 8.79 -20.63
CA GLN A 299 11.21 7.88 -21.59
C GLN A 299 10.18 7.00 -20.86
N GLY A 300 8.98 6.89 -21.41
CA GLY A 300 7.89 6.12 -20.83
C GLY A 300 7.51 4.89 -21.64
N ALA A 301 6.92 3.91 -20.96
CA ALA A 301 6.29 2.73 -21.55
C ALA A 301 5.08 2.29 -20.70
N TYR A 302 4.21 1.47 -21.29
CA TYR A 302 3.06 0.86 -20.62
C TYR A 302 3.16 -0.65 -20.68
N LEU A 303 2.65 -1.33 -19.65
CA LEU A 303 2.51 -2.79 -19.61
C LEU A 303 1.12 -3.17 -19.12
N ASP A 304 0.75 -4.42 -19.35
CA ASP A 304 -0.39 -5.05 -18.71
C ASP A 304 0.01 -5.62 -17.33
N GLN A 305 -0.95 -5.73 -16.41
CA GLN A 305 -0.70 -6.04 -14.99
C GLN A 305 -0.65 -7.56 -14.70
N ASP A 306 -1.14 -8.38 -15.62
CA ASP A 306 -1.33 -9.82 -15.43
C ASP A 306 -0.03 -10.57 -15.10
N GLU A 307 1.10 -10.24 -15.73
CA GLU A 307 2.39 -10.87 -15.45
C GLU A 307 2.90 -10.58 -14.03
N ILE A 308 2.68 -9.36 -13.53
CA ILE A 308 3.01 -8.98 -12.14
C ILE A 308 2.22 -9.84 -11.17
N HIS A 309 0.92 -9.93 -11.41
CA HIS A 309 0.00 -10.71 -10.58
C HIS A 309 0.35 -12.20 -10.60
N SER A 310 0.56 -12.75 -11.80
CA SER A 310 0.97 -14.13 -12.05
C SER A 310 2.24 -14.48 -11.28
N SER A 311 3.26 -13.62 -11.33
CA SER A 311 4.52 -13.83 -10.62
C SER A 311 4.33 -13.96 -9.10
N VAL A 312 3.48 -13.12 -8.50
CA VAL A 312 3.25 -13.15 -7.05
C VAL A 312 2.39 -14.35 -6.65
N MET A 313 1.33 -14.64 -7.41
CA MET A 313 0.45 -15.78 -7.15
C MET A 313 1.17 -17.12 -7.29
N ALA A 314 2.05 -17.27 -8.29
CA ALA A 314 2.88 -18.46 -8.44
C ALA A 314 3.82 -18.65 -7.24
N ALA A 315 4.46 -17.57 -6.76
CA ALA A 315 5.34 -17.65 -5.59
C ALA A 315 4.59 -18.02 -4.31
N LEU A 316 3.39 -17.47 -4.10
CA LEU A 316 2.54 -17.84 -2.96
C LEU A 316 2.10 -19.30 -3.02
N ALA A 317 1.72 -19.79 -4.21
CA ALA A 317 1.37 -21.20 -4.40
C ALA A 317 2.56 -22.15 -4.13
N GLU A 318 3.79 -21.70 -4.36
CA GLU A 318 5.03 -22.42 -4.01
C GLU A 318 5.43 -22.29 -2.53
N GLY A 319 4.70 -21.51 -1.72
CA GLY A 319 5.00 -21.29 -0.31
C GLY A 319 6.15 -20.30 -0.05
N VAL A 320 6.48 -19.44 -1.02
CA VAL A 320 7.49 -18.39 -0.86
C VAL A 320 6.97 -17.30 0.09
N ASP A 321 7.74 -16.97 1.13
CA ASP A 321 7.42 -15.87 2.03
C ASP A 321 7.74 -14.51 1.39
N ILE A 322 6.78 -13.98 0.63
CA ILE A 322 6.89 -12.64 0.02
C ILE A 322 6.85 -11.51 1.05
N SER A 323 6.46 -11.77 2.31
CA SER A 323 6.48 -10.74 3.37
C SER A 323 7.91 -10.34 3.73
N SER A 324 8.91 -11.17 3.40
CA SER A 324 10.32 -10.84 3.53
C SER A 324 10.75 -9.63 2.69
N PHE A 325 9.99 -9.29 1.63
CA PHE A 325 10.25 -8.13 0.80
C PHE A 325 9.74 -6.82 1.40
N ASP A 326 8.82 -6.84 2.37
CA ASP A 326 8.23 -5.63 2.95
C ASP A 326 9.31 -4.66 3.48
N VAL A 327 9.37 -3.46 2.90
CA VAL A 327 10.38 -2.45 3.22
C VAL A 327 10.30 -1.95 4.65
N HIS A 328 9.10 -1.90 5.25
CA HIS A 328 8.92 -1.50 6.64
C HIS A 328 9.38 -2.62 7.56
N LYS A 329 9.09 -3.88 7.22
CA LYS A 329 9.59 -5.05 7.96
C LYS A 329 11.11 -5.16 7.90
N GLN A 330 11.71 -4.92 6.73
CA GLN A 330 13.15 -4.89 6.57
C GLN A 330 13.79 -3.79 7.41
N ALA A 331 13.23 -2.57 7.37
CA ALA A 331 13.70 -1.47 8.21
C ALA A 331 13.58 -1.78 9.70
N ALA A 332 12.45 -2.35 10.13
CA ALA A 332 12.24 -2.77 11.52
C ALA A 332 13.26 -3.83 11.96
N ASN A 333 13.54 -4.84 11.13
CA ASN A 333 14.53 -5.87 11.43
C ASN A 333 15.94 -5.27 11.58
N ILE A 334 16.34 -4.38 10.67
CA ILE A 334 17.65 -3.70 10.77
C ILE A 334 17.74 -2.89 12.06
N CYS A 335 16.69 -2.14 12.41
CA CYS A 335 16.64 -1.42 13.68
C CYS A 335 16.80 -2.39 14.86
N MET A 336 16.07 -3.50 14.88
CA MET A 336 16.15 -4.49 15.96
C MET A 336 17.52 -5.16 16.03
N ASP A 337 18.17 -5.46 14.90
CA ASP A 337 19.51 -6.03 14.84
C ASP A 337 20.54 -5.05 15.42
N VAL A 338 20.49 -3.78 14.98
CA VAL A 338 21.35 -2.71 15.51
C VAL A 338 21.16 -2.60 17.02
N LEU A 339 19.92 -2.52 17.48
CA LEU A 339 19.60 -2.42 18.90
C LEU A 339 20.07 -3.63 19.71
N SER A 340 19.94 -4.83 19.16
CA SER A 340 20.42 -6.06 19.81
C SER A 340 21.95 -6.13 19.90
N SER A 341 22.65 -5.42 19.00
CA SER A 341 24.11 -5.38 18.93
C SER A 341 24.74 -4.30 19.81
N LEU A 342 23.95 -3.34 20.31
CA LEU A 342 24.45 -2.30 21.20
C LEU A 342 24.89 -2.94 22.53
N PRO A 343 26.10 -2.63 23.02
CA PRO A 343 26.57 -3.15 24.29
C PRO A 343 25.67 -2.63 25.40
N ARG A 344 24.89 -3.52 26.01
CA ARG A 344 24.17 -3.23 27.25
C ARG A 344 25.20 -2.93 28.32
N THR A 345 25.51 -1.65 28.53
CA THR A 345 26.28 -1.26 29.71
C THR A 345 25.44 -1.63 30.92
N ALA A 346 26.04 -2.25 31.93
CA ALA A 346 25.32 -2.66 33.14
C ALA A 346 24.70 -1.46 33.92
N GLU A 347 24.95 -0.23 33.47
CA GLU A 347 24.54 1.03 34.10
C GLU A 347 23.47 1.82 33.33
N GLU A 348 23.27 1.61 32.02
CA GLU A 348 22.20 2.31 31.30
C GLU A 348 20.87 1.57 31.41
N ASP A 349 19.91 2.23 32.05
CA ASP A 349 18.51 1.81 32.13
C ASP A 349 17.97 1.58 30.70
N PRO A 350 17.54 0.34 30.34
CA PRO A 350 16.96 0.02 29.03
C PRO A 350 15.86 1.00 28.63
N PHE A 351 15.15 1.57 29.61
CA PHE A 351 14.13 2.57 29.41
C PHE A 351 14.67 3.90 28.85
N ARG A 352 15.85 4.36 29.29
CA ARG A 352 16.52 5.54 28.72
C ARG A 352 16.87 5.33 27.25
N GLU A 353 17.27 4.13 26.90
CA GLU A 353 17.61 3.76 25.54
C GLU A 353 16.36 3.79 24.64
N ALA A 354 15.28 3.12 25.06
CA ALA A 354 13.99 3.17 24.36
C ALA A 354 13.44 4.59 24.20
N LEU A 355 13.58 5.44 25.23
CA LEU A 355 13.13 6.82 25.17
C LEU A 355 13.98 7.66 24.21
N LYS A 356 15.31 7.50 24.22
CA LYS A 356 16.20 8.16 23.25
C LYS A 356 15.83 7.76 21.82
N LEU A 357 15.56 6.47 21.59
CA LEU A 357 15.17 5.93 20.29
C LEU A 357 13.81 6.42 19.82
N ALA A 358 12.79 6.37 20.66
CA ALA A 358 11.45 6.85 20.33
C ALA A 358 11.44 8.36 20.06
N THR A 359 12.20 9.12 20.84
CA THR A 359 12.37 10.56 20.63
C THR A 359 13.10 10.85 19.31
N ALA A 360 14.13 10.09 18.99
CA ALA A 360 14.84 10.21 17.71
C ALA A 360 13.95 9.84 16.52
N ALA A 361 13.23 8.72 16.59
CA ALA A 361 12.27 8.27 15.58
C ALA A 361 11.15 9.31 15.35
N ARG A 362 10.65 9.92 16.43
CA ARG A 362 9.66 11.00 16.31
C ARG A 362 10.23 12.25 15.66
N ARG A 363 11.45 12.66 16.03
CA ARG A 363 12.12 13.81 15.40
C ARG A 363 12.39 13.61 13.91
N SER A 364 12.56 12.36 13.46
CA SER A 364 12.68 12.03 12.03
C SER A 364 11.34 11.91 11.31
N GLY A 365 10.20 12.11 11.99
CA GLY A 365 8.87 11.97 11.41
C GLY A 365 8.49 10.53 11.10
N ALA A 366 8.99 9.56 11.88
CA ALA A 366 8.58 8.17 11.76
C ALA A 366 7.08 8.01 12.11
N GLN A 367 6.46 6.96 11.57
CA GLN A 367 5.08 6.62 11.89
C GLN A 367 4.96 6.15 13.35
N SER A 368 3.77 6.33 13.94
CA SER A 368 3.54 6.07 15.37
C SER A 368 3.77 4.61 15.78
N ASP A 369 3.64 3.66 14.85
CA ASP A 369 3.97 2.25 15.04
C ASP A 369 5.48 2.02 15.26
N ILE A 370 6.34 2.73 14.52
CA ILE A 370 7.80 2.73 14.71
C ILE A 370 8.17 3.40 16.04
N ILE A 371 7.52 4.52 16.39
CA ILE A 371 7.75 5.22 17.66
C ILE A 371 7.35 4.32 18.85
N LEU A 372 6.22 3.63 18.75
CA LEU A 372 5.77 2.64 19.73
C LEU A 372 6.72 1.45 19.83
N ALA A 373 7.21 0.93 18.70
CA ALA A 373 8.20 -0.15 18.70
C ALA A 373 9.50 0.28 19.43
N CYS A 374 9.96 1.51 19.22
CA CYS A 374 11.11 2.07 19.94
C CYS A 374 10.86 2.19 21.45
N LEU A 375 9.67 2.65 21.88
CA LEU A 375 9.30 2.74 23.30
C LEU A 375 9.26 1.36 23.96
N MET A 376 8.84 0.33 23.22
CA MET A 376 8.62 -1.03 23.73
C MET A 376 9.88 -1.91 23.68
N HIS A 377 10.92 -1.48 22.96
CA HIS A 377 12.22 -2.16 22.88
C HIS A 377 12.87 -2.43 24.26
N ALA A 378 12.67 -1.54 25.23
CA ALA A 378 13.20 -1.70 26.59
C ALA A 378 12.56 -2.83 27.40
N ALA A 379 11.35 -3.26 27.03
CA ALA A 379 10.58 -4.22 27.82
C ALA A 379 11.03 -5.69 27.60
N SER A 380 11.89 -5.97 26.62
CA SER A 380 12.13 -7.33 26.14
C SER A 380 13.26 -8.07 26.88
N ARG A 381 12.92 -9.19 27.52
CA ARG A 381 13.86 -10.30 27.74
C ARG A 381 13.93 -11.18 26.47
N PRO A 382 14.96 -12.05 26.30
CA PRO A 382 15.21 -12.78 25.05
C PRO A 382 14.03 -13.61 24.51
N HIS A 383 13.15 -14.15 25.35
CA HIS A 383 11.96 -14.89 24.92
C HIS A 383 10.82 -14.00 24.39
N THR A 384 10.76 -12.73 24.81
CA THR A 384 9.73 -11.82 24.32
C THR A 384 10.03 -11.29 22.92
N LEU A 385 11.30 -11.33 22.50
CA LEU A 385 11.72 -10.93 21.15
C LEU A 385 10.97 -11.72 20.07
N GLU A 386 10.70 -13.01 20.29
CA GLU A 386 10.02 -13.89 19.32
C GLU A 386 8.53 -13.55 19.19
N ILE A 387 7.87 -13.23 20.31
CA ILE A 387 6.47 -12.78 20.37
C ILE A 387 6.33 -11.36 19.76
N TRP A 388 7.26 -10.46 20.05
CA TRP A 388 7.25 -9.11 19.49
C TRP A 388 7.63 -9.07 18.01
N THR A 389 8.48 -9.98 17.56
CA THR A 389 8.73 -10.18 16.13
C THR A 389 7.42 -10.62 15.44
N GLN A 390 6.57 -11.42 16.09
CA GLN A 390 5.23 -11.75 15.58
C GLN A 390 4.25 -10.56 15.61
N VAL A 391 4.31 -9.70 16.63
CA VAL A 391 3.47 -8.49 16.73
C VAL A 391 3.87 -7.40 15.73
N ALA A 392 5.17 -7.16 15.55
CA ALA A 392 5.72 -6.27 14.52
C ALA A 392 5.47 -6.82 13.10
N ARG A 393 5.51 -8.15 12.93
CA ARG A 393 5.11 -8.83 11.67
C ARG A 393 3.64 -8.62 11.33
N ALA A 394 2.78 -8.38 12.31
CA ALA A 394 1.34 -8.32 12.14
C ALA A 394 0.80 -6.90 11.89
N ASN A 395 1.64 -5.88 11.67
CA ASN A 395 1.25 -4.45 11.57
C ASN A 395 0.37 -4.01 12.77
N PHE A 396 0.82 -3.05 13.59
CA PHE A 396 0.04 -2.60 14.75
C PHE A 396 -1.41 -2.18 14.41
N ARG A 397 -1.66 -1.73 13.17
CA ARG A 397 -2.99 -1.47 12.60
C ARG A 397 -3.81 -2.73 12.28
N GLN A 398 -3.19 -3.79 11.75
CA GLN A 398 -3.87 -5.05 11.47
C GLN A 398 -4.25 -5.77 12.76
N LEU A 399 -3.46 -5.64 13.83
CA LEU A 399 -3.88 -6.11 15.17
C LEU A 399 -5.13 -5.41 15.70
N LEU A 400 -5.41 -4.18 15.25
CA LEU A 400 -6.64 -3.44 15.60
C LEU A 400 -7.84 -3.83 14.72
N ASP A 401 -7.61 -4.31 13.49
CA ASP A 401 -8.64 -4.79 12.56
C ASP A 401 -8.96 -6.30 12.69
N VAL A 402 -8.03 -7.12 13.20
CA VAL A 402 -8.11 -8.60 13.22
C VAL A 402 -8.51 -9.13 14.61
N GLY A 403 -9.66 -8.68 15.12
CA GLY A 403 -10.15 -8.99 16.48
C GLY A 403 -10.30 -10.47 16.89
N GLU A 404 -10.00 -11.46 16.04
CA GLU A 404 -10.36 -12.87 16.28
C GLU A 404 -9.20 -13.88 16.37
N THR A 405 -7.97 -13.60 15.93
CA THR A 405 -6.95 -14.65 15.70
C THR A 405 -5.64 -14.54 16.49
N ILE A 406 -5.66 -13.98 17.70
CA ILE A 406 -4.53 -14.16 18.62
C ILE A 406 -4.76 -15.41 19.47
N SER A 407 -3.87 -16.41 19.32
CA SER A 407 -3.85 -17.64 20.12
C SER A 407 -3.99 -17.36 21.63
N PRO A 408 -4.79 -18.13 22.39
CA PRO A 408 -4.97 -17.95 23.84
C PRO A 408 -3.65 -17.97 24.64
N LEU A 409 -2.65 -18.73 24.18
CA LEU A 409 -1.32 -18.80 24.80
C LEU A 409 -0.51 -17.51 24.58
N ALA A 410 -0.60 -16.91 23.39
CA ALA A 410 0.00 -15.61 23.12
C ALA A 410 -0.68 -14.48 23.92
N ARG A 411 -2.01 -14.55 24.09
CA ARG A 411 -2.77 -13.62 24.96
C ARG A 411 -2.35 -13.71 26.43
N MET A 412 -2.15 -14.92 26.98
CA MET A 412 -1.69 -15.08 28.37
C MET A 412 -0.26 -14.58 28.60
N GLY A 413 0.67 -14.85 27.68
CA GLY A 413 2.05 -14.34 27.77
C GLY A 413 2.12 -12.82 27.64
N PHE A 414 1.44 -12.26 26.64
CA PHE A 414 1.35 -10.83 26.39
C PHE A 414 0.76 -10.08 27.58
N ALA A 415 -0.35 -10.58 28.15
CA ALA A 415 -1.03 -9.89 29.23
C ALA A 415 -0.27 -9.97 30.56
N THR A 416 0.46 -11.05 30.83
CA THR A 416 1.26 -11.19 32.07
C THR A 416 2.47 -10.26 32.06
N GLU A 417 3.16 -10.13 30.93
CA GLU A 417 4.33 -9.25 30.82
C GLU A 417 3.95 -7.77 30.71
N VAL A 418 2.86 -7.45 30.00
CA VAL A 418 2.27 -6.09 29.96
C VAL A 418 1.77 -5.68 31.35
N VAL A 419 1.14 -6.58 32.11
CA VAL A 419 0.73 -6.32 33.50
C VAL A 419 1.95 -6.17 34.42
N ALA A 420 3.00 -6.98 34.28
CA ALA A 420 4.23 -6.81 35.05
C ALA A 420 4.95 -5.48 34.74
N PHE A 421 4.87 -5.02 33.49
CA PHE A 421 5.33 -3.70 33.06
C PHE A 421 4.44 -2.58 33.63
N ALA A 422 3.12 -2.76 33.62
CA ALA A 422 2.12 -1.86 34.22
C ALA A 422 2.35 -1.67 35.73
N GLN A 423 2.53 -2.78 36.45
CA GLN A 423 2.75 -2.80 37.90
C GLN A 423 3.99 -1.99 38.27
N LYS A 424 5.07 -2.09 37.48
CA LYS A 424 6.30 -1.32 37.69
C LYS A 424 6.14 0.19 37.43
N VAL A 425 5.24 0.58 36.54
CA VAL A 425 4.91 1.99 36.27
C VAL A 425 4.02 2.57 37.39
N GLU A 426 3.17 1.76 38.00
CA GLU A 426 2.18 2.22 38.99
C GLU A 426 2.60 2.07 40.45
N ASP A 427 3.45 1.10 40.80
CA ASP A 427 4.02 0.89 42.15
C ASP A 427 5.03 1.99 42.57
N GLY A 428 4.93 3.15 41.92
CA GLY A 428 5.84 4.26 42.08
C GLY A 428 7.05 4.10 41.17
N TRP A 429 6.84 4.45 39.90
CA TRP A 429 7.89 4.93 39.01
C TRP A 429 8.64 6.07 39.71
N ARG A 430 9.65 5.72 40.50
CA ARG A 430 10.56 6.72 41.05
C ARG A 430 11.45 7.10 39.89
N PHE A 431 11.45 8.38 39.56
CA PHE A 431 12.44 9.03 38.72
C PHE A 431 13.86 8.99 39.33
N ASP A 432 14.24 7.88 39.95
CA ASP A 432 15.55 7.68 40.55
C ASP A 432 16.53 7.45 39.39
N GLY A 433 17.03 8.56 38.85
CA GLY A 433 18.04 8.58 37.80
C GLY A 433 17.75 9.52 36.64
N LEU A 434 16.49 9.86 36.34
CA LEU A 434 16.10 10.72 35.21
C LEU A 434 16.02 12.21 35.59
N SER A 435 16.65 13.08 34.81
CA SER A 435 16.52 14.54 34.92
C SER A 435 15.09 15.01 34.60
N ARG A 436 14.66 16.15 35.17
CA ARG A 436 13.34 16.75 34.89
C ARG A 436 13.08 17.00 33.40
N GLU A 437 14.14 17.22 32.62
CA GLU A 437 14.07 17.40 31.17
C GLU A 437 13.70 16.09 30.47
N GLU A 438 14.31 14.97 30.85
CA GLU A 438 13.98 13.63 30.31
C GLU A 438 12.52 13.24 30.61
N GLN A 439 12.01 13.59 31.80
CA GLN A 439 10.62 13.33 32.20
C GLN A 439 9.62 14.16 31.38
N THR A 440 9.97 15.42 31.12
CA THR A 440 9.16 16.33 30.31
C THR A 440 9.16 15.88 28.85
N ASN A 441 10.30 15.43 28.33
CA ASN A 441 10.43 14.88 26.98
C ASN A 441 9.60 13.60 26.80
N PHE A 442 9.54 12.74 27.82
CA PHE A 442 8.70 11.54 27.80
C PHE A 442 7.21 11.87 27.72
N LEU A 443 6.71 12.73 28.62
CA LEU A 443 5.31 13.16 28.64
C LEU A 443 4.93 14.00 27.42
N ALA A 444 5.90 14.51 26.66
CA ALA A 444 5.66 15.22 25.42
C ALA A 444 5.42 14.27 24.22
N ILE A 445 5.64 12.95 24.35
CA ILE A 445 5.37 11.93 23.30
C ILE A 445 3.90 11.48 23.41
N PRO A 446 3.00 11.86 22.48
CA PRO A 446 1.59 11.50 22.55
C PRO A 446 1.36 9.98 22.57
N GLU A 447 2.17 9.23 21.82
CA GLU A 447 2.12 7.77 21.77
C GLU A 447 2.49 7.11 23.12
N ALA A 448 3.27 7.78 23.98
CA ALA A 448 3.61 7.29 25.30
C ALA A 448 2.42 7.40 26.28
N GLU A 449 1.60 8.44 26.14
CA GLU A 449 0.36 8.58 26.90
C GLU A 449 -0.66 7.51 26.50
N THR A 450 -0.76 7.19 25.22
CA THR A 450 -1.59 6.10 24.70
C THR A 450 -1.15 4.75 25.21
N LEU A 451 0.15 4.46 25.16
CA LEU A 451 0.71 3.24 25.71
C LEU A 451 0.33 3.11 27.20
N LEU A 452 0.45 4.19 27.98
CA LEU A 452 0.05 4.22 29.39
C LEU A 452 -1.45 4.05 29.61
N GLN A 453 -2.30 4.64 28.77
CA GLN A 453 -3.76 4.48 28.83
C GLN A 453 -4.20 3.05 28.50
N CYS A 454 -3.60 2.44 27.48
CA CYS A 454 -3.85 1.05 27.09
C CYS A 454 -3.39 0.07 28.16
N ILE A 455 -2.25 0.33 28.79
CA ILE A 455 -1.72 -0.44 29.93
C ILE A 455 -2.68 -0.38 31.14
N ARG A 456 -3.18 0.81 31.49
CA ARG A 456 -4.18 0.99 32.56
C ARG A 456 -5.47 0.24 32.26
N ALA A 457 -5.93 0.30 31.01
CA ALA A 457 -7.14 -0.40 30.57
C ALA A 457 -7.00 -1.92 30.56
N CYS A 458 -5.82 -2.48 30.26
CA CYS A 458 -5.54 -3.90 30.41
C CYS A 458 -5.59 -4.36 31.86
N ARG A 459 -5.07 -3.56 32.81
CA ARG A 459 -5.14 -3.86 34.25
C ARG A 459 -6.58 -3.82 34.75
N ASP A 460 -7.31 -2.77 34.42
CA ASP A 460 -8.68 -2.58 34.90
C ASP A 460 -9.65 -3.61 34.26
N GLY A 461 -9.39 -4.01 33.00
CA GLY A 461 -10.09 -5.10 32.30
C GLY A 461 -9.73 -6.52 32.76
N MET A 462 -8.70 -6.72 33.58
CA MET A 462 -8.48 -7.98 34.28
C MET A 462 -9.24 -8.06 35.62
N ALA A 463 -9.65 -6.92 36.18
CA ALA A 463 -10.53 -6.87 37.35
C ALA A 463 -12.02 -7.00 36.98
N SER A 464 -12.39 -6.63 35.75
CA SER A 464 -13.73 -6.85 35.18
C SER A 464 -13.61 -7.51 33.81
N SER A 465 -14.10 -8.73 33.69
CA SER A 465 -14.06 -9.59 32.51
C SER A 465 -14.73 -9.01 31.25
N THR A 466 -14.12 -8.03 30.57
CA THR A 466 -14.53 -7.56 29.24
C THR A 466 -13.33 -7.21 28.35
N PRO A 467 -13.10 -7.96 27.23
CA PRO A 467 -11.97 -7.81 26.29
C PRO A 467 -11.90 -6.50 25.46
N ASP A 468 -12.88 -5.61 25.55
CA ASP A 468 -13.08 -4.51 24.59
C ASP A 468 -12.29 -3.22 24.90
N SER A 469 -11.68 -3.08 26.08
CA SER A 469 -11.11 -1.79 26.54
C SER A 469 -9.78 -1.43 25.89
N PHE A 470 -8.91 -2.42 25.61
CA PHE A 470 -7.57 -2.17 25.06
C PHE A 470 -7.62 -1.74 23.58
N HIS A 471 -8.42 -2.43 22.78
CA HIS A 471 -8.61 -2.11 21.36
C HIS A 471 -9.34 -0.79 21.15
N GLY A 472 -10.34 -0.48 21.98
CA GLY A 472 -11.10 0.77 21.90
C GLY A 472 -10.23 2.02 22.11
N LEU A 473 -9.33 1.99 23.09
CA LEU A 473 -8.47 3.14 23.41
C LEU A 473 -7.36 3.38 22.38
N LEU A 474 -6.76 2.32 21.81
CA LEU A 474 -5.80 2.46 20.72
C LEU A 474 -6.49 3.05 19.48
N ASN A 475 -7.69 2.56 19.14
CA ASN A 475 -8.47 3.09 18.02
C ASN A 475 -8.86 4.56 18.23
N GLU A 476 -9.33 4.95 19.41
CA GLU A 476 -9.64 6.36 19.70
C GLU A 476 -8.42 7.27 19.58
N HIS A 477 -7.25 6.85 20.07
CA HIS A 477 -6.03 7.64 19.94
C HIS A 477 -5.60 7.81 18.47
N PHE A 478 -5.57 6.72 17.70
CA PHE A 478 -5.22 6.79 16.28
C PHE A 478 -6.26 7.56 15.45
N GLN A 479 -7.55 7.53 15.84
CA GLN A 479 -8.59 8.36 15.23
C GLN A 479 -8.43 9.84 15.59
N GLN A 480 -8.03 10.17 16.82
CA GLN A 480 -7.77 11.56 17.24
C GLN A 480 -6.53 12.16 16.58
N GLN A 481 -5.48 11.37 16.35
CA GLN A 481 -4.28 11.76 15.57
C GLN A 481 -4.54 11.87 14.06
N SER A 482 -5.67 11.32 13.58
CA SER A 482 -6.09 11.38 12.17
C SER A 482 -6.96 12.61 11.82
N LYS A 483 -7.35 13.40 12.83
CA LYS A 483 -7.95 14.73 12.67
C LYS A 483 -6.85 15.79 12.70
#